data_AF-A0A1L3Z4X2-F1
#
_entry.id   AF-A0A1L3Z4X2-F1
#
_cell.length_a   1.000
_cell.length_b   1.000
_cell.length_c   1.000
_cell.angle_alpha   90.00
_cell.angle_beta   90.00
_cell.angle_gamma   90.00
#
_symmetry.space_group_name_H-M   'P 1'
#
loop_
_entity.id
_entity.type
_entity.pdbx_description
1 polymer ?
#
loop_
_entity_poly.entity_id
_entity_poly.type
_entity_poly.pdbx_seq_one_letter_code
_entity_poly.pdbx_strand_id
1 'polypeptide(L)'
;MGVINLPESERNALAAIDENVLRSLIDKACDEGRQSDLYRLPLSSCGAYVGSKLYNFEQALKRYREAKSAKNRESKHYSARRAGDDLSFAVMSMKQRMATEETERETVRIDDNIMPPWTFGRKLSVRVYYRWRGPDEIDWQSDSIVFRHEVRPRYVYDPSPPKRKPSAAKQAEQLQEELGSTWEDLTLMALCSVRDFFREGGRGSDIPEEFEVVPDSHDGHLNNYSTIFWKTPSTASA
;
A
#
# COMPACT_ATOMS: atom_id res chain seq x y z
N MET A 1 9.01 -0.53 5.60
CA MET A 1 8.09 -1.35 4.78
C MET A 1 8.35 -0.95 3.35
N GLY A 2 8.69 -1.90 2.48
CA GLY A 2 8.79 -1.60 1.05
C GLY A 2 7.40 -1.36 0.49
N VAL A 3 7.22 -0.26 -0.24
CA VAL A 3 5.95 0.09 -0.88
C VAL A 3 5.69 -0.87 -2.05
N ILE A 4 6.73 -1.17 -2.83
CA ILE A 4 6.66 -2.04 -4.00
C ILE A 4 7.15 -3.44 -3.65
N ASN A 5 8.29 -3.53 -2.96
CA ASN A 5 8.96 -4.78 -2.69
C ASN A 5 8.53 -5.36 -1.33
N LEU A 6 8.05 -6.61 -1.33
CA LEU A 6 7.86 -7.33 -0.08
C LEU A 6 9.20 -7.52 0.66
N PRO A 7 9.28 -7.15 1.95
CA PRO A 7 10.43 -7.41 2.79
C PRO A 7 10.76 -8.91 2.85
N GLU A 8 12.04 -9.24 2.98
CA GLU A 8 12.49 -10.64 3.05
C GLU A 8 11.85 -11.40 4.22
N SER A 9 11.69 -10.76 5.37
CA SER A 9 11.00 -11.35 6.52
C SER A 9 9.54 -11.72 6.22
N GLU A 10 8.83 -10.88 5.45
CA GLU A 10 7.44 -11.15 5.08
C GLU A 10 7.36 -12.28 4.05
N ARG A 11 8.27 -12.30 3.07
CA ARG A 11 8.37 -13.40 2.09
C ARG A 11 8.62 -14.75 2.76
N ASN A 12 9.57 -14.81 3.69
CA ASN A 12 9.87 -16.03 4.43
C ASN A 12 8.68 -16.50 5.28
N ALA A 13 7.96 -15.57 5.92
CA ALA A 13 6.76 -15.90 6.68
C ALA A 13 5.63 -16.43 5.78
N LEU A 14 5.40 -15.79 4.63
CA LEU A 14 4.38 -16.21 3.66
C LEU A 14 4.72 -17.58 3.05
N ALA A 15 5.99 -17.84 2.72
CA ALA A 15 6.45 -19.11 2.18
C ALA A 15 6.28 -20.28 3.15
N ALA A 16 6.38 -20.02 4.46
CA ALA A 16 6.22 -21.04 5.50
C ALA A 16 4.76 -21.46 5.75
N ILE A 17 3.77 -20.75 5.21
CA ILE A 17 2.36 -21.05 5.43
C ILE A 17 1.85 -22.01 4.35
N ASP A 18 1.35 -23.17 4.75
CA ASP A 18 0.53 -24.02 3.89
C ASP A 18 -0.93 -23.52 3.90
N GLU A 19 -1.52 -23.30 2.72
CA GLU A 19 -2.87 -22.75 2.56
C GLU A 19 -3.97 -23.71 3.02
N ASN A 20 -3.78 -25.02 2.80
CA ASN A 20 -4.72 -26.05 3.25
C ASN A 20 -4.67 -26.17 4.76
N VAL A 21 -3.46 -26.13 5.34
CA VAL A 21 -3.29 -26.10 6.80
C VAL A 21 -3.95 -24.84 7.37
N LEU A 22 -3.69 -23.66 6.82
CA LEU A 22 -4.33 -22.41 7.27
C LEU A 22 -5.86 -22.53 7.26
N ARG A 23 -6.45 -22.99 6.15
CA ARG A 23 -7.90 -23.14 6.02
C ARG A 23 -8.47 -24.11 7.04
N SER A 24 -7.84 -25.28 7.21
CA SER A 24 -8.28 -26.26 8.21
C SER A 24 -8.21 -25.74 9.65
N LEU A 25 -7.18 -24.94 9.97
CA LEU A 25 -7.04 -24.31 11.29
C LEU A 25 -8.08 -23.22 11.51
N ILE A 26 -8.46 -22.47 10.48
CA ILE A 26 -9.55 -21.48 10.54
C ILE A 26 -10.89 -22.18 10.77
N ASP A 27 -11.18 -23.25 10.03
CA ASP A 27 -12.41 -24.03 10.20
C ASP A 27 -12.50 -24.58 11.63
N LYS A 28 -11.44 -25.24 12.10
CA LYS A 28 -11.33 -25.75 13.49
C LYS A 28 -11.53 -24.63 14.52
N ALA A 29 -10.97 -23.45 14.28
CA ALA A 29 -11.10 -22.33 15.19
C ALA A 29 -12.53 -21.76 15.24
N CYS A 30 -13.27 -21.83 14.13
CA CYS A 30 -14.69 -21.47 14.10
C CYS A 30 -15.53 -22.51 14.86
N ASP A 31 -15.25 -23.79 14.68
CA ASP A 31 -15.96 -24.90 15.34
C ASP A 31 -15.77 -24.87 16.86
N GLU A 32 -14.51 -24.76 17.32
CA GLU A 32 -14.16 -24.68 18.75
C GLU A 32 -14.46 -23.31 19.35
N GLY A 33 -14.68 -22.30 18.49
CA GLY A 33 -14.68 -20.90 18.84
C GLY A 33 -13.33 -20.38 19.35
N ARG A 34 -12.23 -21.15 19.28
CA ARG A 34 -10.91 -20.83 19.86
C ARG A 34 -9.78 -20.93 18.85
N GLN A 35 -8.73 -20.12 19.03
CA GLN A 35 -7.61 -20.00 18.06
C GLN A 35 -6.45 -20.96 18.32
N SER A 36 -6.73 -22.10 18.94
CA SER A 36 -5.78 -22.92 19.69
C SER A 36 -4.53 -23.35 18.92
N ASP A 37 -4.56 -23.36 17.59
CA ASP A 37 -3.43 -23.81 16.76
C ASP A 37 -3.00 -22.76 15.72
N LEU A 38 -3.73 -21.65 15.55
CA LEU A 38 -3.42 -20.58 14.58
C LEU A 38 -2.16 -19.81 14.91
N TYR A 39 -1.82 -19.66 16.21
CA TYR A 39 -0.61 -18.96 16.64
C TYR A 39 0.68 -19.66 16.20
N ARG A 40 0.60 -20.92 15.75
CA ARG A 40 1.76 -21.68 15.24
C ARG A 40 2.18 -21.20 13.86
N LEU A 41 1.30 -20.53 13.12
CA LEU A 41 1.62 -19.94 11.84
C LEU A 41 2.17 -18.52 12.02
N PRO A 42 3.16 -18.09 11.21
CA PRO A 42 3.77 -16.77 11.30
C PRO A 42 2.89 -15.64 10.70
N LEU A 43 1.58 -15.67 10.97
CA LEU A 43 0.59 -14.77 10.36
C LEU A 43 0.83 -13.29 10.71
N SER A 44 1.34 -13.01 11.92
CA SER A 44 1.71 -11.66 12.36
C SER A 44 2.93 -11.10 11.63
N SER A 45 3.76 -11.98 11.06
CA SER A 45 4.96 -11.61 10.30
C SER A 45 4.70 -11.48 8.79
N CYS A 46 3.47 -11.70 8.32
CA CYS A 46 3.09 -11.61 6.90
C CYS A 46 2.67 -10.19 6.47
N GLY A 47 3.10 -9.16 7.21
CA GLY A 47 2.80 -7.77 6.93
C GLY A 47 1.47 -7.25 7.51
N ALA A 48 1.30 -5.93 7.47
CA ALA A 48 0.18 -5.23 8.12
C ALA A 48 -1.20 -5.65 7.58
N TYR A 49 -1.30 -5.98 6.29
CA TYR A 49 -2.57 -6.41 5.68
C TYR A 49 -3.09 -7.71 6.30
N VAL A 50 -2.25 -8.76 6.33
CA VAL A 50 -2.59 -10.04 6.98
C VAL A 50 -2.80 -9.85 8.48
N GLY A 51 -1.93 -9.08 9.14
CA GLY A 51 -2.08 -8.76 10.56
C GLY A 51 -3.43 -8.11 10.90
N SER A 52 -3.92 -7.20 10.08
CA SER A 52 -5.23 -6.57 10.26
C SER A 52 -6.39 -7.56 10.15
N LYS A 53 -6.31 -8.52 9.20
CA LYS A 53 -7.32 -9.57 9.02
C LYS A 53 -7.28 -10.59 10.14
N LEU A 54 -6.09 -10.94 10.63
CA LEU A 54 -5.92 -11.78 11.80
C LEU A 54 -6.59 -11.17 13.03
N TYR A 55 -6.32 -9.89 13.29
CA TYR A 55 -6.95 -9.16 14.39
C TYR A 55 -8.49 -9.12 14.27
N ASN A 56 -9.02 -8.88 13.06
CA ASN A 56 -10.47 -8.88 12.85
C ASN A 56 -11.09 -10.26 13.12
N PHE A 57 -10.41 -11.33 12.72
CA PHE A 57 -10.83 -12.70 13.01
C PHE A 57 -10.79 -13.01 14.52
N GLU A 58 -9.75 -12.57 15.23
CA GLU A 58 -9.65 -12.64 16.70
C GLU A 58 -10.86 -12.00 17.39
N GLN A 59 -11.21 -10.78 16.97
CA GLN A 59 -12.36 -10.07 17.52
C GLN A 59 -13.68 -10.77 17.20
N ALA A 60 -13.82 -11.35 16.00
CA ALA A 60 -15.01 -12.09 15.62
C ALA A 60 -15.19 -13.37 16.46
N LEU A 61 -14.12 -14.13 16.70
CA LEU A 61 -14.15 -15.31 17.58
C LEU A 61 -14.45 -14.94 19.03
N LYS A 62 -13.89 -13.84 19.54
CA LYS A 62 -14.20 -13.34 20.89
C LYS A 62 -15.70 -13.06 21.04
N ARG A 63 -16.29 -12.32 20.08
CA ARG A 63 -17.73 -12.03 20.06
C ARG A 63 -18.59 -13.29 19.95
N TYR A 64 -18.12 -14.30 19.22
CA TYR A 64 -18.79 -15.59 19.14
C TYR A 64 -18.82 -16.32 20.49
N ARG A 65 -17.71 -16.35 21.24
CA ARG A 65 -17.66 -16.93 22.59
C ARG A 65 -18.57 -16.22 23.59
N GLU A 66 -18.68 -14.90 23.48
CA GLU A 66 -19.46 -14.07 24.40
C GLU A 66 -20.98 -14.12 24.12
N ALA A 67 -21.39 -14.65 22.95
CA ALA A 67 -22.79 -14.73 22.56
C ALA A 67 -23.55 -15.80 23.36
N LYS A 68 -24.58 -15.38 24.10
CA LYS A 68 -25.35 -16.25 25.01
C LYS A 68 -26.61 -16.86 24.41
N SER A 69 -27.28 -16.17 23.48
CA SER A 69 -28.53 -16.67 22.86
C SER A 69 -28.23 -17.43 21.57
N ALA A 70 -29.03 -18.46 21.26
CA ALA A 70 -28.83 -19.30 20.08
C ALA A 70 -28.79 -18.48 18.77
N LYS A 71 -29.78 -17.60 18.55
CA LYS A 71 -29.85 -16.72 17.37
C LYS A 71 -28.64 -15.78 17.25
N ASN A 72 -28.18 -15.20 18.36
CA ASN A 72 -27.00 -14.33 18.35
C ASN A 72 -25.73 -15.16 18.10
N ARG A 73 -25.63 -16.34 18.69
CA ARG A 73 -24.50 -17.25 18.55
C ARG A 73 -24.34 -17.73 17.11
N GLU A 74 -25.42 -18.08 16.42
CA GLU A 74 -25.40 -18.42 14.99
C GLU A 74 -24.91 -17.25 14.13
N SER A 75 -25.44 -16.04 14.37
CA SER A 75 -25.00 -14.82 13.66
C SER A 75 -23.51 -14.51 13.90
N LYS A 76 -23.01 -14.67 15.13
CA LYS A 76 -21.60 -14.47 15.44
C LYS A 76 -20.71 -15.58 14.89
N HIS A 77 -21.19 -16.81 14.83
CA HIS A 77 -20.49 -17.92 14.15
C HIS A 77 -20.29 -17.61 12.66
N TYR A 78 -21.35 -17.18 11.96
CA TYR A 78 -21.24 -16.75 10.56
C TYR A 78 -20.24 -15.60 10.38
N SER A 79 -20.26 -14.61 11.28
CA SER A 79 -19.32 -13.48 11.24
C SER A 79 -17.86 -13.93 11.45
N ALA A 80 -17.62 -14.91 12.33
CA ALA A 80 -16.29 -15.49 12.54
C ALA A 80 -15.82 -16.24 11.30
N ARG A 81 -16.68 -17.06 10.68
CA ARG A 81 -16.37 -17.79 9.44
C ARG A 81 -15.97 -16.82 8.33
N ARG A 82 -16.75 -15.76 8.11
CA ARG A 82 -16.44 -14.73 7.12
C ARG A 82 -15.10 -14.04 7.38
N ALA A 83 -14.80 -13.69 8.64
CA ALA A 83 -13.52 -13.09 8.98
C ALA A 83 -12.33 -14.07 8.80
N GLY A 84 -12.58 -15.37 8.98
CA GLY A 84 -11.64 -16.43 8.65
C GLY A 84 -11.38 -16.53 7.14
N ASP A 85 -12.43 -16.52 6.33
CA ASP A 85 -12.32 -16.50 4.87
C ASP A 85 -11.55 -15.26 4.39
N ASP A 86 -11.82 -14.09 4.96
CA ASP A 86 -11.07 -12.84 4.68
C ASP A 86 -9.58 -12.97 5.02
N LEU A 87 -9.23 -13.64 6.13
CA LEU A 87 -7.85 -13.90 6.52
C LEU A 87 -7.16 -14.86 5.54
N SER A 88 -7.83 -15.96 5.17
CA SER A 88 -7.32 -16.91 4.18
C SER A 88 -7.09 -16.22 2.83
N PHE A 89 -8.06 -15.43 2.37
CA PHE A 89 -7.95 -14.63 1.15
C PHE A 89 -6.78 -13.65 1.20
N ALA A 90 -6.56 -12.98 2.34
CA ALA A 90 -5.44 -12.06 2.48
C ALA A 90 -4.08 -12.76 2.36
N VAL A 91 -3.92 -13.95 2.96
CA VAL A 91 -2.69 -14.73 2.82
C VAL A 91 -2.47 -15.19 1.38
N MET A 92 -3.51 -15.73 0.72
CA MET A 92 -3.42 -16.13 -0.69
C MET A 92 -3.06 -14.95 -1.59
N SER A 93 -3.67 -13.79 -1.39
CA SER A 93 -3.39 -12.58 -2.15
C SER A 93 -1.94 -12.12 -1.99
N MET A 94 -1.41 -12.17 -0.76
CA MET A 94 -0.02 -11.82 -0.48
C MET A 94 0.98 -12.82 -1.06
N LYS A 95 0.65 -14.11 -1.07
CA LYS A 95 1.45 -15.13 -1.76
C LYS A 95 1.45 -14.95 -3.28
N GLN A 96 0.30 -14.63 -3.86
CA GLN A 96 0.21 -14.34 -5.28
C GLN A 96 1.05 -13.11 -5.63
N ARG A 97 0.97 -12.04 -4.82
CA ARG A 97 1.84 -10.87 -4.94
C ARG A 97 3.32 -11.26 -4.87
N MET A 98 3.71 -12.10 -3.92
CA MET A 98 5.09 -12.59 -3.79
C MET A 98 5.56 -13.32 -5.04
N ALA A 99 4.74 -14.20 -5.63
CA ALA A 99 5.09 -14.92 -6.85
C ALA A 99 5.23 -13.98 -8.07
N THR A 100 4.33 -12.99 -8.20
CA THR A 100 4.42 -11.96 -9.23
C THR A 100 5.70 -11.14 -9.07
N GLU A 101 6.01 -10.67 -7.86
CA GLU A 101 7.23 -9.90 -7.60
C GLU A 101 8.50 -10.71 -7.86
N GLU A 102 8.53 -12.01 -7.53
CA GLU A 102 9.70 -12.85 -7.77
C GLU A 102 9.99 -12.98 -9.27
N THR A 103 8.94 -13.13 -10.08
CA THR A 103 9.05 -13.16 -11.55
C THR A 103 9.51 -11.80 -12.10
N GLU A 104 8.92 -10.71 -11.60
CA GLU A 104 9.28 -9.35 -12.03
C GLU A 104 10.73 -8.99 -11.67
N ARG A 105 11.24 -9.44 -10.52
CA ARG A 105 12.60 -9.19 -10.03
C ARG A 105 13.71 -9.75 -10.93
N GLU A 106 13.37 -10.67 -11.83
CA GLU A 106 14.30 -11.21 -12.82
C GLU A 106 14.62 -10.19 -13.92
N THR A 107 13.68 -9.30 -14.25
CA THR A 107 13.80 -8.35 -15.37
C THR A 107 13.79 -6.89 -14.93
N VAL A 108 13.10 -6.57 -13.83
CA VAL A 108 12.87 -5.20 -13.36
C VAL A 108 13.08 -5.11 -11.85
N ARG A 109 13.75 -4.06 -11.40
CA ARG A 109 13.92 -3.74 -9.98
C ARG A 109 13.71 -2.26 -9.76
N ILE A 110 12.79 -1.92 -8.86
CA ILE A 110 12.50 -0.54 -8.47
C ILE A 110 12.97 -0.37 -7.04
N ASP A 111 13.75 0.68 -6.78
CA ASP A 111 14.16 1.06 -5.45
C ASP A 111 13.02 1.81 -4.76
N ASP A 112 12.39 1.16 -3.79
CA ASP A 112 11.31 1.72 -2.99
C ASP A 112 11.78 2.26 -1.64
N ASN A 113 13.09 2.31 -1.39
CA ASN A 113 13.69 2.88 -0.19
C ASN A 113 13.96 4.38 -0.34
N ILE A 114 12.89 5.14 -0.55
CA ILE A 114 12.97 6.60 -0.70
C ILE A 114 12.86 7.25 0.67
N MET A 115 13.93 7.92 1.11
CA MET A 115 13.97 8.62 2.39
C MET A 115 13.27 9.98 2.31
N PRO A 116 12.39 10.32 3.27
CA PRO A 116 11.81 11.64 3.34
C PRO A 116 12.88 12.71 3.59
N PRO A 117 12.73 13.90 3.00
CA PRO A 117 13.47 15.08 3.41
C PRO A 117 13.26 15.42 4.89
N TRP A 118 14.27 16.05 5.51
CA TRP A 118 14.16 16.52 6.90
C TRP A 118 13.07 17.57 7.11
N THR A 119 12.79 18.38 6.08
CA THR A 119 11.74 19.39 6.06
C THR A 119 11.15 19.48 4.66
N PHE A 120 9.87 19.82 4.59
CA PHE A 120 9.15 19.89 3.32
C PHE A 120 8.97 21.34 2.87
N GLY A 121 9.27 21.59 1.59
CA GLY A 121 8.89 22.82 0.90
C GLY A 121 7.60 22.61 0.09
N ARG A 122 7.00 23.70 -0.40
CA ARG A 122 5.83 23.61 -1.30
C ARG A 122 6.14 22.92 -2.63
N LYS A 123 7.41 22.97 -3.07
CA LYS A 123 7.89 22.23 -4.22
C LYS A 123 8.42 20.90 -3.73
N LEU A 124 7.58 19.88 -3.87
CA LEU A 124 7.92 18.51 -3.56
C LEU A 124 8.61 17.86 -4.76
N SER A 125 9.56 16.98 -4.46
CA SER A 125 10.17 16.13 -5.47
C SER A 125 10.38 14.73 -4.92
N VAL A 126 10.18 13.75 -5.77
CA VAL A 126 10.43 12.33 -5.48
C VAL A 126 11.25 11.78 -6.62
N ARG A 127 12.41 11.19 -6.30
CA ARG A 127 13.23 10.49 -7.28
C ARG A 127 13.07 8.99 -7.09
N VAL A 128 12.69 8.30 -8.16
CA VAL A 128 12.58 6.85 -8.19
C VAL A 128 13.74 6.31 -9.02
N TYR A 129 14.57 5.47 -8.40
CA TYR A 129 15.61 4.73 -9.11
C TYR A 129 15.08 3.37 -9.54
N TYR A 130 15.43 2.95 -10.74
CA TYR A 130 15.02 1.66 -11.27
C TYR A 130 16.12 1.03 -12.11
N ARG A 131 16.04 -0.29 -12.25
CA ARG A 131 16.93 -1.10 -13.07
C ARG A 131 16.10 -2.05 -13.90
N TRP A 132 16.50 -2.27 -15.14
CA TRP A 132 15.85 -3.22 -16.04
C TRP A 132 16.87 -3.94 -16.88
N ARG A 133 16.48 -5.07 -17.45
CA ARG A 133 17.22 -5.80 -18.47
C ARG A 133 16.25 -6.58 -19.35
N GLY A 134 16.64 -6.84 -20.59
CA GLY A 134 15.94 -7.80 -21.43
C GLY A 134 15.98 -9.23 -20.86
N PRO A 135 15.06 -10.13 -21.26
CA PRO A 135 15.03 -11.52 -20.79
C PRO A 135 16.35 -12.27 -21.06
N ASP A 136 17.00 -11.96 -22.18
CA ASP A 136 18.24 -12.59 -22.62
C ASP A 136 19.49 -11.72 -22.33
N GLU A 137 19.30 -10.54 -21.71
CA GLU A 137 20.40 -9.63 -21.39
C GLU A 137 20.99 -9.99 -20.02
N ILE A 138 22.32 -10.09 -19.96
CA ILE A 138 23.03 -10.36 -18.70
C ILE A 138 23.17 -9.07 -17.89
N ASP A 139 23.42 -7.96 -18.58
CA ASP A 139 23.74 -6.68 -17.97
C ASP A 139 22.48 -5.89 -17.61
N TRP A 140 22.46 -5.39 -16.37
CA TRP A 140 21.41 -4.49 -15.90
C TRP A 140 21.66 -3.07 -16.37
N GLN A 141 20.65 -2.47 -16.99
CA GLN A 141 20.59 -1.03 -17.21
C GLN A 141 19.96 -0.38 -15.97
N SER A 142 20.32 0.87 -15.70
CA SER A 142 19.85 1.61 -14.53
C SER A 142 19.63 3.06 -14.86
N ASP A 143 18.55 3.63 -14.37
CA ASP A 143 18.23 5.04 -14.56
C ASP A 143 17.27 5.52 -13.43
N SER A 144 16.83 6.77 -13.50
CA SER A 144 15.93 7.37 -12.54
C SER A 144 14.97 8.37 -13.17
N ILE A 145 13.82 8.55 -12.53
CA ILE A 145 12.83 9.58 -12.87
C ILE A 145 12.60 10.48 -11.65
N VAL A 146 12.50 11.78 -11.87
CA VAL A 146 12.15 12.77 -10.86
C VAL A 146 10.74 13.29 -11.09
N PHE A 147 9.84 12.98 -10.16
CA PHE A 147 8.50 13.55 -10.10
C PHE A 147 8.53 14.87 -9.36
N ARG A 148 7.99 15.93 -9.95
CA ARG A 148 7.92 17.28 -9.36
C ARG A 148 6.47 17.69 -9.16
N HIS A 149 6.16 18.19 -7.97
CA HIS A 149 4.83 18.68 -7.65
C HIS A 149 4.90 19.98 -6.83
N GLU A 150 4.16 21.00 -7.25
CA GLU A 150 3.97 22.22 -6.47
C GLU A 150 2.64 22.16 -5.72
N VAL A 151 2.72 21.95 -4.40
CA VAL A 151 1.56 21.87 -3.52
C VAL A 151 0.92 23.24 -3.38
N ARG A 152 -0.38 23.29 -3.60
CA ARG A 152 -1.23 24.44 -3.30
C ARG A 152 -1.97 24.14 -2.00
N PRO A 153 -1.52 24.68 -0.85
CA PRO A 153 -2.14 24.38 0.44
C PRO A 153 -3.60 24.79 0.42
N ARG A 154 -4.49 23.93 0.92
CA ARG A 154 -5.90 24.31 1.04
C ARG A 154 -6.01 25.45 2.04
N TYR A 155 -6.62 26.56 1.65
CA TYR A 155 -7.34 27.37 2.62
C TYR A 155 -8.56 26.56 3.04
N VAL A 156 -8.41 25.77 4.10
CA VAL A 156 -9.55 25.10 4.72
C VAL A 156 -10.50 26.21 5.18
N TYR A 157 -11.61 26.37 4.45
CA TYR A 157 -12.72 27.16 4.93
C TYR A 157 -13.32 26.38 6.10
N ASP A 158 -12.88 26.71 7.30
CA ASP A 158 -13.45 26.16 8.53
C ASP A 158 -14.78 26.89 8.78
N PRO A 159 -15.95 26.21 8.68
CA PRO A 159 -17.24 26.83 8.94
C PRO A 159 -17.41 27.22 10.42
N SER A 160 -16.51 26.79 11.32
CA SER A 160 -16.44 27.25 12.71
C SER A 160 -14.99 27.61 13.06
N PRO A 161 -14.48 28.73 12.53
CA PRO A 161 -13.10 29.11 12.74
C PRO A 161 -12.82 29.21 14.25
N PRO A 162 -11.64 28.75 14.71
CA PRO A 162 -11.34 28.72 16.13
C PRO A 162 -11.46 30.12 16.72
N LYS A 163 -12.09 30.24 17.91
CA LYS A 163 -12.27 31.52 18.64
C LYS A 163 -10.98 32.31 18.83
N ARG A 164 -9.82 31.64 18.76
CA ARG A 164 -8.49 32.25 18.83
C ARG A 164 -7.69 31.81 17.61
N LYS A 165 -7.07 32.78 16.92
CA LYS A 165 -6.17 32.50 15.79
C LYS A 165 -5.08 31.50 16.24
N PRO A 166 -4.82 30.42 15.49
CA PRO A 166 -3.69 29.55 15.75
C PRO A 166 -2.39 30.35 15.80
N SER A 167 -1.44 29.94 16.63
CA SER A 167 -0.11 30.56 16.63
C SER A 167 0.60 30.28 15.31
N ALA A 168 1.55 31.14 14.93
CA ALA A 168 2.39 30.91 13.76
C ALA A 168 3.10 29.54 13.80
N ALA A 169 3.51 29.09 15.00
CA ALA A 169 4.09 27.78 15.21
C ALA A 169 3.12 26.63 14.86
N LYS A 170 1.86 26.71 15.31
CA LYS A 170 0.85 25.69 15.02
C LYS A 170 0.48 25.66 13.53
N GLN A 171 0.45 26.82 12.87
CA GLN A 171 0.23 26.89 11.41
C GLN A 171 1.39 26.29 10.62
N ALA A 172 2.64 26.54 11.07
CA ALA A 172 3.82 25.95 10.45
C ALA A 172 3.86 24.42 10.63
N GLU A 173 3.47 23.92 11.82
CA GLU A 173 3.34 22.49 12.10
C GLU A 173 2.30 21.82 11.20
N GLN A 174 1.09 22.39 11.11
CA GLN A 174 0.03 21.88 10.22
C GLN A 174 0.46 21.87 8.75
N LEU A 175 1.16 22.91 8.31
CA LEU A 175 1.69 22.96 6.94
C LEU A 175 2.75 21.88 6.69
N GLN A 176 3.63 21.61 7.66
CA GLN A 176 4.61 20.53 7.52
C GLN A 176 3.93 19.15 7.51
N GLU A 177 2.89 18.95 8.31
CA GLU A 177 2.09 17.72 8.30
C GLU A 177 1.39 17.49 6.95
N GLU A 178 0.73 18.53 6.40
CA GLU A 178 0.09 18.47 5.07
C GLU A 178 1.10 18.18 3.96
N LEU A 179 2.24 18.88 3.97
CA LEU A 179 3.30 18.65 2.98
C LEU A 179 3.93 17.27 3.10
N GLY A 180 4.11 16.77 4.33
CA GLY A 180 4.61 15.43 4.59
C GLY A 180 3.67 14.34 4.07
N SER A 181 2.36 14.44 4.39
CA SER A 181 1.36 13.51 3.85
C SER A 181 1.32 13.55 2.32
N THR A 182 1.36 14.74 1.72
CA THR A 182 1.34 14.89 0.26
C THR A 182 2.59 14.27 -0.39
N TRP A 183 3.75 14.37 0.27
CA TRP A 183 4.97 13.74 -0.18
C TRP A 183 4.92 12.21 -0.07
N GLU A 184 4.33 11.66 0.98
CA GLU A 184 4.12 10.21 1.13
C GLU A 184 3.20 9.67 0.03
N ASP A 185 2.08 10.36 -0.24
CA ASP A 185 1.16 10.03 -1.32
C ASP A 185 1.87 10.08 -2.67
N LEU A 186 2.59 11.17 -2.95
CA LEU A 186 3.38 11.33 -4.17
C LEU A 186 4.39 10.19 -4.35
N THR A 187 5.07 9.79 -3.27
CA THR A 187 6.04 8.69 -3.29
C THR A 187 5.39 7.37 -3.64
N LEU A 188 4.27 7.05 -3.00
CA LEU A 188 3.48 5.84 -3.30
C LEU A 188 3.05 5.81 -4.76
N MET A 189 2.50 6.91 -5.28
CA MET A 189 2.02 6.99 -6.66
C MET A 189 3.15 6.93 -7.67
N ALA A 190 4.26 7.65 -7.44
CA ALA A 190 5.44 7.61 -8.30
C ALA A 190 5.99 6.19 -8.45
N LEU A 191 6.13 5.47 -7.33
CA LEU A 191 6.59 4.09 -7.32
C LEU A 191 5.63 3.14 -8.06
N CYS A 192 4.32 3.28 -7.82
CA CYS A 192 3.30 2.49 -8.53
C CYS A 192 3.32 2.77 -10.02
N SER A 193 3.48 4.04 -10.43
CA SER A 193 3.52 4.44 -11.83
C SER A 193 4.70 3.83 -12.58
N VAL A 194 5.91 3.87 -12.01
CA VAL A 194 7.08 3.21 -12.62
C VAL A 194 6.86 1.69 -12.75
N ARG A 195 6.32 1.05 -11.70
CA ARG A 195 5.98 -0.39 -11.73
C ARG A 195 4.98 -0.72 -12.82
N ASP A 196 3.90 0.05 -12.89
CA ASP A 196 2.79 -0.22 -13.80
C ASP A 196 3.20 0.05 -15.26
N PHE A 197 4.09 1.02 -15.51
CA PHE A 197 4.72 1.21 -16.81
C PHE A 197 5.48 -0.03 -17.30
N PHE A 198 6.32 -0.64 -16.45
CA PHE A 198 7.02 -1.88 -16.80
C PHE A 198 6.05 -3.05 -16.99
N ARG A 199 4.98 -3.15 -16.19
CA ARG A 199 3.94 -4.17 -16.34
C ARG A 199 3.15 -4.06 -17.64
N GLU A 200 2.95 -2.83 -18.13
CA GLU A 200 2.33 -2.57 -19.44
C GLU A 200 3.30 -2.82 -20.62
N GLY A 201 4.54 -3.27 -20.36
CA GLY A 201 5.54 -3.60 -21.38
C GLY A 201 6.43 -2.43 -21.80
N GLY A 202 6.41 -1.33 -21.04
CA GLY A 202 7.28 -0.19 -21.26
C GLY A 202 8.77 -0.52 -21.07
N ARG A 203 9.64 0.14 -21.84
CA ARG A 203 11.09 -0.01 -21.71
C ARG A 203 11.64 1.09 -20.82
N GLY A 204 12.58 0.76 -19.93
CA GLY A 204 13.16 1.73 -19.01
C GLY A 204 13.80 2.94 -19.71
N SER A 205 14.32 2.76 -20.92
CA SER A 205 14.87 3.83 -21.77
C SER A 205 13.85 4.89 -22.19
N ASP A 206 12.56 4.57 -22.15
CA ASP A 206 11.49 5.46 -22.62
C ASP A 206 10.92 6.30 -21.47
N ILE A 207 11.36 6.05 -20.23
CA ILE A 207 10.97 6.82 -19.05
C ILE A 207 11.72 8.16 -19.08
N PRO A 208 11.03 9.31 -18.95
CA PRO A 208 11.70 10.61 -18.93
C PRO A 208 12.51 10.79 -17.64
N GLU A 209 13.58 11.61 -17.72
CA GLU A 209 14.39 11.98 -16.56
C GLU A 209 13.58 12.78 -15.52
N GLU A 210 12.67 13.65 -15.99
CA GLU A 210 11.83 14.50 -15.16
C GLU A 210 10.37 14.48 -15.63
N PHE A 211 9.44 14.48 -14.68
CA PHE A 211 8.01 14.58 -14.95
C PHE A 211 7.32 15.55 -13.99
N GLU A 212 6.63 16.54 -14.55
CA GLU A 212 5.80 17.47 -13.80
C GLU A 212 4.44 16.82 -13.55
N VAL A 213 4.13 16.59 -12.27
CA VAL A 213 2.92 15.88 -11.82
C VAL A 213 1.68 16.69 -12.18
N VAL A 214 0.66 16.02 -12.71
CA VAL A 214 -0.59 16.64 -13.14
C VAL A 214 -1.64 16.50 -12.03
N PRO A 215 -1.89 17.53 -11.20
CA PRO A 215 -2.93 17.46 -10.18
C PRO A 215 -4.32 17.44 -10.81
N ASP A 216 -5.31 17.00 -10.04
CA ASP A 216 -6.71 17.07 -10.41
C ASP A 216 -7.14 18.53 -10.67
N SER A 217 -7.89 18.75 -11.74
CA SER A 217 -8.34 20.08 -12.14
C SER A 217 -9.40 20.68 -11.21
N HIS A 218 -10.16 19.84 -10.49
CA HIS A 218 -11.26 20.29 -9.63
C HIS A 218 -10.77 20.78 -8.27
N ASP A 219 -9.80 20.10 -7.66
CA ASP A 219 -9.36 20.41 -6.30
C ASP A 219 -7.85 20.70 -6.17
N GLY A 220 -7.07 20.45 -7.23
CA GLY A 220 -5.62 20.67 -7.24
C GLY A 220 -4.82 19.61 -6.48
N HIS A 221 -5.46 18.49 -6.06
CA HIS A 221 -4.81 17.42 -5.31
C HIS A 221 -4.28 16.34 -6.24
N LEU A 222 -3.43 15.49 -5.67
CA LEU A 222 -2.96 14.31 -6.37
C LEU A 222 -4.05 13.25 -6.42
N ASN A 223 -4.19 12.60 -7.56
CA ASN A 223 -5.07 11.46 -7.76
C ASN A 223 -4.31 10.32 -8.47
N ASN A 224 -4.98 9.19 -8.68
CA ASN A 224 -4.38 7.98 -9.26
C ASN A 224 -3.80 8.19 -10.68
N TYR A 225 -4.12 9.29 -11.36
CA TYR A 225 -3.62 9.61 -12.71
C TYR A 225 -2.48 10.64 -12.69
N SER A 226 -2.22 11.27 -11.54
CA SER A 226 -1.31 12.43 -11.46
C SER A 226 0.14 12.12 -11.80
N THR A 227 0.57 10.87 -11.67
CA THR A 227 1.96 10.43 -11.91
C THR A 227 2.11 9.55 -13.16
N ILE A 228 1.05 9.42 -13.98
CA ILE A 228 1.12 8.61 -15.20
C ILE A 228 1.82 9.41 -16.29
N PHE A 229 3.09 9.10 -16.53
CA PHE A 229 3.95 9.82 -17.48
C PHE A 229 3.88 9.28 -18.93
N TRP A 230 3.32 8.09 -19.14
CA TRP A 230 3.31 7.40 -20.44
C TRP A 230 1.94 7.35 -21.13
N LYS A 231 0.87 7.76 -20.44
CA LYS A 231 -0.45 7.92 -21.07
C LYS A 231 -0.60 9.39 -21.42
N THR A 232 -0.84 9.67 -22.70
CA THR A 232 -1.16 11.02 -23.15
C THR A 232 -2.27 11.56 -22.26
N PRO A 233 -2.13 12.75 -21.65
CA PRO A 233 -3.24 13.34 -20.92
C PRO A 233 -4.40 13.39 -21.91
N SER A 234 -5.50 12.71 -21.56
CA SER A 234 -6.73 12.78 -22.34
C SER A 234 -6.98 14.26 -22.57
N THR A 235 -6.91 14.67 -23.83
CA THR A 235 -7.25 16.02 -24.24
C THR A 235 -8.68 16.20 -23.77
N ALA A 236 -8.86 16.92 -22.65
CA ALA A 236 -10.17 17.31 -22.18
C ALA A 236 -10.81 18.02 -23.35
N SER A 237 -11.85 17.39 -23.90
CA SER A 237 -12.53 17.87 -25.09
C SER A 237 -13.10 19.26 -24.79
N ALA A 238 -12.72 20.20 -25.65
CA ALA A 238 -13.38 21.46 -26.03
C ALA A 238 -14.12 22.27 -24.96
#